data_AF-A0A355H7C2-F1
#
_entry.id   AF-A0A355H7C2-F1
#
_cell.length_a   1.000
_cell.length_b   1.000
_cell.length_c   1.000
_cell.angle_alpha   90.00
_cell.angle_beta   90.00
_cell.angle_gamma   90.00
#
_symmetry.space_group_name_H-M   'P 1'
#
loop_
_entity.id
_entity.type
_entity.pdbx_description
1 polymer ?
#
loop_
_entity_poly.entity_id
_entity_poly.type
_entity_poly.pdbx_seq_one_letter_code
_entity_poly.pdbx_strand_id
1 'polypeptide(L)' 'KKGGSQLIIANRGEEFKTDGTQVAWLLEPGQEPQKFVGKESIAKGLLDR' A
#
# COMPACT_ATOMS: atom_id res chain seq x y z
N LYS A 1 7.19 -15.59 20.18
CA LYS A 1 7.73 -15.25 18.84
C LYS A 1 7.84 -13.73 18.76
N LYS A 2 9.05 -13.17 18.75
CA LYS A 2 9.25 -11.73 18.52
C LYS A 2 9.18 -11.48 17.01
N GLY A 3 8.34 -10.54 16.58
CA GLY A 3 8.19 -10.12 15.18
C GLY A 3 6.88 -10.61 14.55
N GLY A 4 5.77 -9.94 14.83
CA GLY A 4 4.61 -10.01 13.93
C GLY A 4 4.99 -9.37 12.59
N SER A 5 4.46 -9.87 11.49
CA SER A 5 4.68 -9.32 10.15
C SER A 5 4.32 -7.84 10.13
N GLN A 6 5.31 -6.97 9.99
CA GLN A 6 5.09 -5.54 9.82
C GLN A 6 4.82 -5.28 8.35
N LEU A 7 3.59 -4.90 8.06
CA LEU A 7 3.16 -4.43 6.75
C LEU A 7 3.23 -2.90 6.75
N ILE A 8 3.97 -2.32 5.81
CA ILE A 8 4.08 -0.87 5.68
C ILE A 8 3.25 -0.42 4.48
N ILE A 9 2.35 0.52 4.73
CA ILE A 9 1.62 1.24 3.69
C ILE A 9 2.18 2.66 3.66
N ALA A 10 2.68 3.08 2.50
CA ALA A 10 3.28 4.40 2.33
C ALA A 10 2.73 5.10 1.08
N ASN A 11 2.62 6.42 1.15
CA ASN A 11 2.32 7.25 -0.01
C ASN A 11 3.60 7.95 -0.45
N ARG A 12 3.81 8.08 -1.75
CA ARG A 12 4.88 8.91 -2.32
C ARG A 12 4.31 10.28 -2.63
N GLY A 13 4.93 11.35 -2.13
CA GLY A 13 4.39 12.72 -2.23
C GLY A 13 4.26 13.20 -3.67
N GLU A 14 5.10 12.69 -4.56
CA GLU A 14 5.11 12.94 -5.99
C GLU A 14 4.09 12.11 -6.77
N GLU A 15 3.50 11.08 -6.17
CA GLU A 15 2.50 10.22 -6.81
C GLU A 15 1.10 10.49 -6.23
N PHE A 16 0.41 11.47 -6.81
CA PHE A 16 -0.98 11.77 -6.47
C PHE A 16 -1.82 11.94 -7.74
N LYS A 17 -3.12 11.72 -7.60
CA LYS A 17 -4.09 12.02 -8.64
C LYS A 17 -4.71 13.39 -8.37
N THR A 18 -4.90 14.17 -9.43
CA THR A 18 -5.45 15.54 -9.35
C THR A 18 -6.93 15.57 -8.95
N ASP A 19 -7.63 14.44 -9.10
CA ASP A 19 -9.01 14.25 -8.67
C ASP A 19 -9.14 13.88 -7.17
N GLY A 20 -8.04 13.86 -6.42
CA GLY A 20 -8.01 13.50 -5.00
C GLY A 20 -7.97 11.99 -4.75
N THR A 21 -7.93 11.16 -5.80
CA THR A 21 -7.76 9.71 -5.68
C THR A 21 -6.42 9.40 -5.01
N GLN A 22 -6.48 8.55 -3.98
CA GLN A 22 -5.34 8.19 -3.17
C GLN A 22 -4.47 7.14 -3.87
N VAL A 23 -3.15 7.26 -3.72
CA VAL A 23 -2.17 6.28 -4.21
C VAL A 23 -1.36 5.80 -3.02
N ALA A 24 -1.25 4.49 -2.85
CA ALA A 24 -0.43 3.90 -1.81
C ALA A 24 0.43 2.76 -2.36
N TRP A 25 1.55 2.55 -1.68
CA TRP A 25 2.49 1.48 -1.93
C TRP A 25 2.54 0.57 -0.72
N LEU A 26 2.41 -0.73 -0.99
CA LEU A 26 2.53 -1.77 0.01
C LEU A 26 3.94 -2.35 -0.03
N LEU A 27 4.59 -2.39 1.13
CA LEU A 27 5.97 -2.85 1.26
C LEU A 27 6.01 -4.06 2.18
N GLU A 28 6.56 -5.16 1.65
CA GLU A 28 6.83 -6.38 2.40
C GLU A 28 8.25 -6.87 2.16
N PRO A 29 8.92 -7.43 3.18
CA PRO A 29 10.24 -8.02 3.01
C PRO A 29 10.22 -9.15 1.96
N GLY A 30 11.09 -9.04 0.95
CA GLY A 30 11.24 -10.07 -0.09
C GLY A 30 10.21 -10.03 -1.21
N GLN A 31 9.33 -9.02 -1.24
CA GLN A 31 8.43 -8.76 -2.36
C GLN A 31 8.73 -7.40 -2.98
N GLU A 32 8.48 -7.29 -4.28
CA GLU A 32 8.48 -5.98 -4.94
C GLU A 32 7.36 -5.09 -4.40
N PRO A 33 7.59 -3.77 -4.24
CA PRO A 33 6.56 -2.82 -3.84
C PRO A 33 5.32 -2.88 -4.73
N GLN A 34 4.14 -2.98 -4.12
CA GLN A 34 2.88 -3.07 -4.85
C GLN A 34 2.12 -1.75 -4.80
N LYS A 35 1.75 -1.21 -5.97
CA LYS A 35 1.01 0.05 -6.08
C LYS A 35 -0.50 -0.20 -6.12
N PHE A 36 -1.22 0.57 -5.31
CA PHE A 36 -2.69 0.58 -5.27
C PHE A 36 -3.21 2.00 -5.50
N VAL A 37 -4.32 2.11 -6.24
CA VAL A 37 -4.95 3.39 -6.59
C VAL A 37 -6.41 3.35 -6.16
N GLY A 38 -6.79 4.28 -5.30
CA GLY A 38 -8.11 4.36 -4.67
C GLY A 38 -8.19 3.58 -3.36
N LYS A 39 -9.02 4.07 -2.44
CA LYS A 39 -9.18 3.49 -1.10
C LYS A 39 -9.69 2.05 -1.14
N GLU A 40 -10.58 1.73 -2.08
CA GLU A 40 -11.12 0.37 -2.26
C GLU A 40 -10.04 -0.62 -2.69
N SER A 41 -9.19 -0.23 -3.65
CA SER A 41 -8.07 -1.06 -4.12
C SER A 41 -7.06 -1.30 -2.99
N ILE A 42 -6.75 -0.27 -2.21
CA ILE A 42 -5.89 -0.38 -1.02
C ILE A 42 -6.49 -1.36 -0.02
N ALA A 43 -7.76 -1.17 0.35
CA ALA A 43 -8.43 -2.05 1.31
C ALA A 43 -8.47 -3.51 0.85
N LYS A 44 -8.77 -3.76 -0.43
CA LYS A 44 -8.74 -5.10 -1.01
C LYS A 44 -7.34 -5.72 -0.93
N GLY A 45 -6.32 -4.95 -1.29
CA GLY A 45 -4.93 -5.38 -1.21
C GLY A 45 -4.47 -5.76 0.21
N LEU A 46 -5.12 -5.23 1.24
CA LEU A 46 -4.89 -5.61 2.64
C LEU A 46 -5.69 -6.83 3.08
N LEU A 47 -6.91 -7.01 2.57
CA LEU A 47 -7.79 -8.14 2.92
C LEU A 47 -7.33 -9.47 2.31
N ASP A 48 -6.72 -9.44 1.13
CA ASP A 48 -6.27 -10.63 0.40
C ASP A 48 -4.96 -11.24 0.99
N ARG A 49 -4.56 -10.88 2.22
CA ARG A 49 -3.27 -11.25 2.85
C ARG A 49 -3.43 -12.10 4.11
#